data_AF-A0A126R5C7-F1
#
_entry.id   AF-A0A126R5C7-F1
#
_cell.length_a   1.000
_cell.length_b   1.000
_cell.length_c   1.000
_cell.angle_alpha   90.00
_cell.angle_beta   90.00
_cell.angle_gamma   90.00
#
_symmetry.space_group_name_H-M   'P 1'
#
loop_
_entity.id
_entity.type
_entity.pdbx_description
1 polymer ?
#
loop_
_entity_poly.entity_id
_entity_poly.type
_entity_poly.pdbx_seq_one_letter_code
_entity_poly.pdbx_strand_id
1 'polypeptide(L)' 'MPKIVRRYSHSKGPAHKRVARLAFLAPDIISAILDGRQPASLTPRRLMKHAAIPLDWKGQRKALGFG' A
#
# COMPACT_ATOMS: atom_id res chain seq x y z
N MET A 1 27.25 -21.79 30.99
CA MET A 1 26.60 -20.84 30.06
C MET A 1 26.37 -21.52 28.71
N PRO A 2 25.13 -21.68 28.21
CA PRO A 2 24.90 -22.06 26.81
C PRO A 2 24.50 -20.83 25.97
N LYS A 3 25.12 -20.66 24.80
CA LYS A 3 24.78 -19.63 23.81
C LYS A 3 23.53 -20.06 23.04
N ILE A 4 22.41 -19.38 23.26
CA ILE A 4 21.18 -19.57 22.47
C ILE A 4 21.37 -18.92 21.10
N VAL A 5 21.51 -19.74 20.06
CA VAL A 5 21.56 -19.30 18.67
C VAL A 5 20.14 -19.02 18.22
N ARG A 6 19.72 -17.76 18.26
CA ARG A 6 18.40 -17.33 17.79
C ARG A 6 18.37 -17.40 16.26
N ARG A 7 17.82 -18.48 15.70
CA ARG A 7 17.44 -18.54 14.28
C ARG A 7 16.47 -17.39 14.02
N TYR A 8 16.88 -16.41 13.21
CA TYR A 8 15.95 -15.50 12.57
C TYR A 8 15.11 -16.34 11.60
N SER A 9 13.96 -16.80 12.09
CA SER A 9 12.90 -17.32 11.23
C SER A 9 12.59 -16.23 10.21
N HIS A 10 12.81 -16.52 8.92
CA HIS A 10 12.40 -15.65 7.83
C HIS A 10 10.87 -15.67 7.76
N SER A 11 10.23 -15.00 8.72
CA SER A 11 8.81 -14.69 8.60
C SER A 11 8.68 -13.78 7.40
N LYS A 12 8.04 -14.27 6.32
CA LYS A 12 7.62 -13.41 5.21
C LYS A 12 6.60 -12.42 5.76
N GLY A 13 7.07 -11.29 6.28
CA GLY A 13 6.24 -10.23 6.83
C GLY A 13 5.31 -9.63 5.77
N PRO A 14 4.37 -8.74 6.16
CA PRO A 14 3.31 -8.18 5.32
C PRO A 14 3.79 -7.35 4.12
N ALA A 15 5.11 -7.22 3.91
CA ALA A 15 5.71 -6.46 2.80
C ALA A 15 5.20 -6.90 1.42
N HIS A 16 5.06 -8.21 1.18
CA HIS A 16 4.59 -8.74 -0.11
C HIS A 16 3.16 -8.28 -0.46
N LYS A 17 2.25 -8.27 0.53
CA LYS A 17 0.86 -7.79 0.33
C LYS A 17 0.81 -6.29 0.10
N ARG A 18 1.76 -5.52 0.66
CA ARG A 18 1.85 -4.06 0.47
C ARG A 18 2.32 -3.72 -0.94
N VAL A 19 3.34 -4.42 -1.45
CA VAL A 19 3.85 -4.22 -2.81
C VAL A 19 2.79 -4.58 -3.85
N ALA A 20 2.10 -5.71 -3.68
CA ALA A 20 1.03 -6.12 -4.60
C ALA A 20 -0.08 -5.08 -4.70
N ARG A 21 -0.55 -4.52 -3.57
CA ARG A 21 -1.61 -3.48 -3.59
C ARG A 21 -1.20 -2.21 -4.30
N LEU A 22 0.06 -1.80 -4.17
CA LEU A 22 0.57 -0.63 -4.88
C LEU A 22 0.62 -0.87 -6.39
N ALA A 23 0.96 -2.09 -6.82
CA ALA A 23 1.00 -2.47 -8.23
C ALA A 23 -0.39 -2.49 -8.92
N PHE A 24 -1.49 -2.57 -8.14
CA PHE A 24 -2.86 -2.56 -8.66
C PHE A 24 -3.54 -1.18 -8.61
N LEU A 25 -2.83 -0.12 -8.24
CA LEU A 25 -3.39 1.22 -8.31
C LEU A 25 -3.58 1.68 -9.76
N ALA A 26 -4.61 2.49 -9.97
CA ALA A 26 -4.85 3.16 -11.24
C ALA A 26 -3.60 4.01 -11.62
N PRO A 27 -3.16 3.99 -12.90
CA PRO A 27 -1.92 4.65 -13.30
C PRO A 27 -1.85 6.14 -12.96
N ASP A 28 -2.95 6.86 -13.11
CA ASP A 28 -3.06 8.29 -12.78
C ASP A 28 -2.90 8.58 -11.28
N ILE A 29 -3.31 7.66 -10.41
CA ILE A 29 -3.10 7.76 -8.97
C ILE A 29 -1.62 7.58 -8.63
N ILE A 30 -0.94 6.63 -9.28
CA ILE A 30 0.50 6.43 -9.11
C ILE A 30 1.24 7.69 -9.55
N SER A 31 0.92 8.23 -10.73
CA SER A 31 1.53 9.47 -11.23
C SER A 31 1.30 10.64 -10.28
N ALA A 32 0.07 10.83 -9.78
CA ALA A 32 -0.22 11.91 -8.83
C ALA A 32 0.56 11.76 -7.51
N ILE A 33 0.78 10.53 -7.04
CA ILE A 33 1.62 10.28 -5.86
C ILE A 33 3.08 10.66 -6.12
N LEU A 34 3.63 10.24 -7.26
CA LEU A 34 5.01 10.53 -7.65
C LEU A 34 5.23 12.03 -7.88
N ASP A 35 4.23 12.71 -8.44
CA ASP A 35 4.25 14.16 -8.70
C ASP A 35 3.95 15.00 -7.45
N GLY A 36 3.62 14.39 -6.30
CA GLY A 36 3.19 15.10 -5.09
C GLY A 36 1.83 15.81 -5.23
N ARG A 37 1.03 15.42 -6.23
CA ARG A 37 -0.31 15.94 -6.52
C ARG A 37 -1.43 15.08 -5.93
N GLN A 38 -1.10 14.11 -5.07
CA GLN A 38 -2.15 13.34 -4.41
C GLN A 38 -3.04 14.22 -3.51
N PRO A 39 -4.32 13.87 -3.32
CA PRO A 39 -5.19 14.57 -2.37
C PRO A 39 -4.57 14.59 -0.97
N ALA A 40 -4.70 15.71 -0.24
CA ALA A 40 -4.20 15.82 1.15
C ALA A 40 -4.83 14.78 2.09
N SER A 41 -6.01 14.27 1.75
CA SER A 41 -6.68 13.18 2.46
C SER A 41 -6.02 11.81 2.25
N LEU A 42 -5.18 11.65 1.21
CA LEU A 42 -4.47 10.41 0.88
C LEU A 42 -3.16 10.30 1.67
N THR A 43 -3.22 9.64 2.83
CA THR A 43 -2.02 9.34 3.62
C THR A 43 -1.50 7.93 3.36
N PRO A 44 -0.19 7.66 3.55
CA PRO A 44 0.36 6.30 3.45
C PRO A 44 -0.37 5.31 4.36
N ARG A 45 -0.81 5.76 5.53
CA ARG A 45 -1.60 4.95 6.45
C ARG A 45 -2.99 4.62 5.89
N ARG A 46 -3.66 5.55 5.21
CA ARG A 46 -4.94 5.26 4.53
C ARG A 46 -4.72 4.29 3.38
N LEU A 47 -3.71 4.51 2.54
CA LEU A 47 -3.36 3.62 1.43
C LEU A 47 -3.10 2.18 1.90
N MET A 48 -2.43 2.03 3.05
CA MET A 48 -2.10 0.71 3.60
C MET A 48 -3.23 0.07 4.42
N LYS A 49 -4.12 0.87 5.03
CA LYS A 49 -5.24 0.40 5.86
C LYS A 49 -6.50 0.09 5.09
N HIS A 50 -6.72 0.70 3.92
CA HIS A 50 -7.83 0.30 3.06
C HIS A 50 -7.56 -1.09 2.49
N ALA A 51 -7.88 -2.12 3.27
CA ALA A 51 -7.87 -3.52 2.83
C ALA A 51 -8.94 -3.81 1.77
N ALA A 52 -9.81 -2.84 1.47
CA ALA A 52 -10.90 -2.92 0.52
C ALA A 52 -10.83 -1.77 -0.51
N ILE A 53 -9.63 -1.47 -1.04
CA ILE A 53 -9.54 -0.66 -2.27
C ILE A 53 -10.22 -1.49 -3.39
N PRO A 54 -11.24 -0.95 -4.08
CA PRO A 54 -11.88 -1.68 -5.19
C PRO A 54 -10.86 -2.04 -6.27
N LEU A 55 -11.05 -3.18 -6.93
CA LEU A 55 -10.17 -3.58 -8.04
C LEU A 55 -10.42 -2.71 -9.29
N ASP A 56 -11.62 -2.15 -9.43
CA ASP A 56 -11.93 -1.24 -10.53
C ASP A 56 -11.38 0.16 -10.28
N TRP A 57 -10.73 0.75 -11.28
CA TRP A 57 -10.07 2.05 -11.14
C TRP A 57 -11.02 3.19 -10.77
N LYS A 58 -12.30 3.13 -11.17
CA LYS A 58 -13.29 4.15 -10.80
C LYS A 58 -13.56 4.13 -9.30
N GLY A 59 -13.74 2.94 -8.74
CA GLY A 59 -13.87 2.71 -7.31
C GLY A 59 -12.61 3.11 -6.54
N GLN A 60 -11.42 2.86 -7.10
CA GLN A 60 -10.17 3.33 -6.51
C GLN A 60 -10.13 4.84 -6.38
N ARG A 61 -10.41 5.57 -7.46
CA ARG A 61 -10.40 7.04 -7.45
C ARG A 61 -11.32 7.59 -6.37
N LYS A 62 -12.57 7.13 -6.36
CA LYS A 62 -13.57 7.51 -5.34
C LYS A 62 -13.10 7.19 -3.92
N ALA A 63 -12.56 5.99 -3.69
CA ALA A 63 -12.11 5.56 -2.37
C ALA A 63 -10.87 6.34 -1.87
N LEU A 64 -10.03 6.81 -2.80
CA LEU A 64 -8.78 7.49 -2.53
C LEU A 64 -8.89 9.03 -2.64
N GLY A 65 -10.11 9.55 -2.89
CA GLY A 65 -10.38 10.99 -2.96
C GLY A 65 -9.94 11.65 -4.27
N PHE A 66 -9.72 10.86 -5.31
CA PHE A 66 -9.55 11.34 -6.67
C PHE A 66 -10.93 11.48 -7.32
N GLY A 67 -11.21 12.65 -7.85
CA GLY A 67 -12.42 13.03 -8.56
C GLY A 67 -12.10 14.11 -9.57
#